data_AF-A0A2N4YRA4-F1
#
_entry.id   AF-A0A2N4YRA4-F1
#
_cell.length_a   1.000
_cell.length_b   1.000
_cell.length_c   1.000
_cell.angle_alpha   90.00
_cell.angle_beta   90.00
_cell.angle_gamma   90.00
#
_symmetry.space_group_name_H-M   'P 1'
#
loop_
_entity.id
_entity.type
_entity.pdbx_description
1 polymer ?
#
loop_
_entity_poly.entity_id
_entity_poly.type
_entity_poly.pdbx_seq_one_letter_code
_entity_poly.pdbx_strand_id
1 'polypeptide(L)'
;MVAVRSAHLNKAGEFDPKKWIASLGISSQQSCERLAETWDYCREKTQGHPQADLLLWRGVEMVEILSTLSMDLDTLRAALLFPLADGEVVSE
;
A
#
# COMPACT_ATOMS: atom_id res chain seq x y z
N MET A 1 -19.92 -11.39 -3.85
CA MET A 1 -18.51 -11.65 -4.21
C MET A 1 -18.03 -10.40 -4.94
N VAL A 2 -17.39 -9.46 -4.24
CA VAL A 2 -16.88 -8.23 -4.84
C VAL A 2 -15.52 -8.55 -5.43
N ALA A 3 -15.39 -8.47 -6.75
CA ALA A 3 -14.11 -8.66 -7.42
C ALA A 3 -13.20 -7.48 -7.07
N VAL A 4 -12.30 -7.68 -6.11
CA VAL A 4 -11.16 -6.79 -5.89
C VAL A 4 -10.34 -6.81 -7.18
N ARG A 5 -10.20 -5.65 -7.83
CA ARG A 5 -9.56 -5.53 -9.15
C ARG A 5 -8.15 -6.11 -9.06
N SER A 6 -7.89 -7.18 -9.81
CA SER A 6 -6.55 -7.61 -10.23
C SER A 6 -5.48 -7.88 -9.15
N ALA A 7 -5.81 -8.01 -7.87
CA ALA A 7 -4.83 -8.36 -6.83
C ALA A 7 -4.35 -9.83 -6.89
N HIS A 8 -5.02 -10.68 -7.70
CA HIS A 8 -4.71 -12.11 -7.77
C HIS A 8 -3.69 -12.53 -8.84
N LEU A 9 -3.10 -11.61 -9.63
CA LEU A 9 -2.36 -12.02 -10.83
C LEU A 9 -1.00 -11.38 -11.11
N ASN A 10 -0.47 -10.51 -10.24
CA ASN A 10 0.90 -10.03 -10.43
C ASN A 10 1.85 -10.80 -9.53
N LYS A 11 2.41 -11.86 -10.12
CA LYS A 11 3.59 -12.59 -9.60
C LYS A 11 4.66 -11.56 -9.18
N ALA A 12 5.31 -11.86 -8.06
CA ALA A 12 6.51 -11.18 -7.58
C ALA A 12 7.44 -10.81 -8.74
N GLY A 13 7.52 -9.51 -9.08
CA GLY A 13 8.38 -9.01 -10.14
C GLY A 13 7.96 -7.68 -10.79
N GLU A 14 6.66 -7.38 -10.91
CA GLU A 14 6.18 -6.22 -11.70
C GLU A 14 5.36 -5.18 -10.92
N PHE A 15 5.40 -5.17 -9.58
CA PHE A 15 4.73 -4.11 -8.84
C PHE A 15 5.47 -2.76 -9.02
N ASP A 16 4.88 -1.87 -9.82
CA ASP A 16 5.36 -0.51 -10.03
C ASP A 16 4.55 0.46 -9.15
N PRO A 17 5.11 0.92 -8.01
CA PRO A 17 4.37 1.78 -7.07
C PRO A 17 3.98 3.12 -7.70
N LYS A 18 4.72 3.63 -8.69
CA LYS A 18 4.38 4.90 -9.33
C LYS A 18 3.14 4.76 -10.20
N LYS A 19 3.06 3.70 -11.01
CA LYS A 19 1.87 3.40 -11.81
C LYS A 19 0.67 3.09 -10.93
N TRP A 20 0.88 2.35 -9.85
CA TRP A 20 -0.17 2.03 -8.89
C TRP A 20 -0.74 3.29 -8.24
N ILE A 21 0.09 4.17 -7.67
CA ILE A 21 -0.37 5.42 -7.05
C ILE A 21 -1.10 6.31 -8.05
N ALA A 22 -0.59 6.42 -9.28
CA ALA A 22 -1.26 7.19 -10.34
C ALA A 22 -2.66 6.63 -10.68
N SER A 23 -2.89 5.32 -10.51
CA SER A 23 -4.18 4.68 -10.75
C SER A 23 -5.23 4.95 -9.66
N LEU A 24 -4.81 5.42 -8.48
CA LEU A 24 -5.71 5.70 -7.35
C LEU A 24 -6.55 6.98 -7.55
N GLY A 25 -6.26 7.79 -8.57
CA GLY A 25 -7.03 9.01 -8.87
C GLY A 25 -6.88 10.12 -7.83
N ILE A 26 -5.79 10.11 -7.05
CA ILE A 26 -5.49 11.16 -6.07
C ILE A 26 -5.17 12.47 -6.82
N SER A 27 -5.92 13.52 -6.53
CA SER A 27 -5.87 14.79 -7.28
C SER A 27 -4.63 15.64 -6.98
N SER A 28 -4.02 15.47 -5.80
CA SER A 28 -2.89 16.25 -5.34
C SER A 28 -1.57 15.52 -5.57
N GLN A 29 -0.68 16.10 -6.37
CA GLN A 29 0.68 15.58 -6.60
C GLN A 29 1.46 15.38 -5.29
N GLN A 30 1.36 16.34 -4.37
CA GLN A 30 1.98 16.24 -3.05
C GLN A 30 1.43 15.04 -2.24
N SER A 31 0.14 14.72 -2.41
CA SER A 31 -0.47 13.56 -1.74
C SER A 31 0.03 12.25 -2.34
N CYS A 32 0.18 12.18 -3.67
CA CYS A 32 0.80 11.05 -4.34
C CYS A 32 2.24 10.82 -3.86
N GLU A 33 3.03 11.88 -3.73
CA GLU A 33 4.42 11.82 -3.25
C GLU A 33 4.51 11.30 -1.81
N ARG A 34 3.69 11.84 -0.89
CA ARG A 34 3.64 11.37 0.50
C ARG A 34 3.20 9.91 0.63
N LEU A 35 2.29 9.46 -0.25
CA LEU A 35 1.89 8.05 -0.30
C LEU A 35 3.03 7.17 -0.82
N ALA A 36 3.78 7.64 -1.82
CA ALA A 36 4.96 6.95 -2.34
C ALA A 36 6.07 6.82 -1.28
N GLU A 37 6.34 7.90 -0.53
CA GLU A 37 7.28 7.88 0.60
C GLU A 37 6.87 6.84 1.65
N THR A 38 5.57 6.73 1.93
CA THR A 38 5.04 5.76 2.90
C THR A 38 5.21 4.33 2.39
N TRP A 39 4.97 4.09 1.10
CA TRP A 39 5.25 2.80 0.46
C TRP A 39 6.74 2.43 0.53
N ASP A 40 7.64 3.35 0.16
CA ASP A 40 9.08 3.12 0.19
C ASP A 40 9.57 2.81 1.61
N TYR A 41 9.04 3.52 2.62
CA TYR A 41 9.27 3.22 4.02
C TYR A 41 8.83 1.81 4.40
N CYS A 42 7.61 1.40 4.01
CA CYS A 42 7.11 0.06 4.32
C CYS A 42 7.98 -1.03 3.69
N ARG A 43 8.41 -0.82 2.43
CA ARG A 43 9.30 -1.75 1.72
C ARG A 43 10.66 -1.85 2.40
N GLU A 44 11.23 -0.73 2.85
CA GLU A 44 12.51 -0.72 3.57
C GLU A 44 12.40 -1.48 4.91
N LYS A 45 11.34 -1.21 5.69
CA LYS A 45 11.14 -1.85 7.00
C LYS A 45 10.87 -3.34 6.95
N THR A 46 10.28 -3.81 5.86
CA THR A 46 10.00 -5.24 5.66
C THR A 46 11.17 -5.99 5.03
N GLN A 47 12.29 -5.34 4.72
CA GLN A 47 13.44 -6.01 4.10
C GLN A 47 14.00 -7.13 4.98
N GLY A 48 14.08 -8.34 4.44
CA GLY A 48 14.55 -9.53 5.16
C GLY A 48 13.50 -10.16 6.09
N HIS A 49 12.29 -9.60 6.18
CA HIS A 49 11.18 -10.21 6.91
C HIS A 49 10.62 -11.40 6.13
N PRO A 50 10.40 -12.57 6.75
CA PRO A 50 9.92 -13.78 6.04
C PRO A 50 8.54 -13.60 5.39
N GLN A 51 7.75 -12.63 5.86
CA GLN A 51 6.42 -12.32 5.34
C GLN A 51 6.35 -10.96 4.64
N ALA A 52 7.48 -10.38 4.22
CA ALA A 52 7.55 -9.04 3.63
C ALA A 52 6.49 -8.83 2.53
N ASP A 53 6.45 -9.73 1.54
CA ASP A 53 5.50 -9.66 0.43
C ASP A 53 4.04 -9.66 0.90
N LEU A 54 3.70 -10.54 1.84
CA LEU A 54 2.34 -10.65 2.39
C LEU A 54 1.92 -9.35 3.09
N LEU A 55 2.81 -8.76 3.90
CA LEU A 55 2.53 -7.53 4.64
C LEU A 55 2.34 -6.34 3.70
N LEU A 56 3.23 -6.18 2.72
CA LEU A 56 3.15 -5.12 1.72
C LEU A 56 1.89 -5.23 0.88
N TRP A 57 1.54 -6.44 0.44
CA TRP A 57 0.34 -6.66 -0.38
C TRP A 57 -0.95 -6.38 0.37
N ARG A 58 -1.04 -6.76 1.65
CA ARG A 58 -2.20 -6.40 2.49
C ARG A 58 -2.40 -4.89 2.56
N GLY A 59 -1.31 -4.14 2.72
CA GLY A 59 -1.38 -2.67 2.75
C GLY A 59 -1.89 -2.08 1.44
N VAL A 60 -1.40 -2.60 0.31
CA VAL A 60 -1.86 -2.21 -1.04
C VAL A 60 -3.34 -2.47 -1.23
N GLU A 61 -3.83 -3.68 -0.88
CA GLU A 61 -5.25 -4.03 -0.98
C GLU A 61 -6.13 -3.11 -0.13
N MET A 62 -5.69 -2.78 1.09
CA MET A 62 -6.41 -1.85 1.97
C MET A 62 -6.48 -0.45 1.36
N VAL A 63 -5.39 0.07 0.80
CA VAL A 63 -5.37 1.37 0.12
C VAL A 63 -6.31 1.39 -1.08
N GLU A 64 -6.31 0.33 -1.89
CA GLU A 64 -7.21 0.24 -3.03
C GLU A 64 -8.67 0.33 -2.61
N ILE A 65 -9.08 -0.42 -1.59
CA ILE A 65 -10.45 -0.36 -1.04
C ILE A 65 -10.77 1.06 -0.54
N LEU A 66 -9.90 1.63 0.30
CA LEU A 66 -10.14 2.93 0.92
C LEU A 66 -10.14 4.07 -0.11
N SER A 67 -9.39 3.95 -1.21
CA SER A 67 -9.43 4.90 -2.32
C SER A 67 -10.80 4.92 -3.01
N THR A 68 -11.47 3.76 -3.16
CA THR A 68 -12.84 3.71 -3.72
C THR A 68 -13.87 4.41 -2.84
N LEU A 69 -13.57 4.54 -1.54
CA LEU A 69 -14.38 5.25 -0.56
C LEU A 69 -14.01 6.74 -0.44
N SER A 70 -13.10 7.24 -1.29
CA SER A 70 -12.61 8.62 -1.26
C SER A 70 -12.05 9.04 0.10
N MET A 71 -11.41 8.10 0.81
CA MET A 71 -10.77 8.40 2.09
C MET A 71 -9.60 9.37 1.91
N ASP A 72 -9.29 10.11 2.98
CA ASP A 72 -8.21 11.08 2.99
C ASP A 72 -6.82 10.41 2.95
N LEU A 73 -5.80 11.21 2.64
CA LEU A 73 -4.43 10.74 2.50
C LEU A 73 -3.89 10.07 3.78
N ASP A 74 -4.18 10.60 4.96
CA ASP A 74 -3.62 10.05 6.20
C ASP A 74 -4.24 8.68 6.49
N THR A 75 -5.52 8.48 6.14
CA THR A 75 -6.15 7.15 6.13
C THR A 75 -5.45 6.18 5.16
N LEU A 76 -5.16 6.59 3.92
CA LEU A 76 -4.46 5.72 2.96
C LEU A 76 -3.05 5.37 3.44
N ARG A 77 -2.34 6.31 4.07
CA ARG A 77 -1.01 6.07 4.63
C ARG A 77 -1.06 5.13 5.82
N ALA A 78 -2.03 5.30 6.71
CA ALA A 78 -2.26 4.38 7.84
C ALA A 78 -2.55 2.96 7.35
N ALA A 79 -3.30 2.81 6.25
CA ALA A 79 -3.59 1.51 5.65
C ALA A 79 -2.33 0.77 5.15
N LEU A 80 -1.33 1.49 4.61
CA LEU A 80 -0.04 0.90 4.27
C LEU A 80 0.75 0.44 5.51
N LEU A 81 0.67 1.22 6.59
CA LEU A 81 1.44 0.99 7.82
C LEU A 81 0.83 -0.10 8.71
N PHE A 82 -0.50 -0.25 8.68
CA PHE A 82 -1.24 -1.14 9.59
C PHE A 82 -0.73 -2.59 9.57
N PRO A 83 -0.52 -3.26 8.41
CA PRO A 83 -0.01 -4.62 8.39
C PRO A 83 1.39 -4.75 8.99
N LEU A 84 2.21 -3.70 8.91
CA LEU A 84 3.55 -3.71 9.49
C LEU A 84 3.50 -3.57 11.02
N ALA A 85 2.58 -2.76 11.54
CA ALA A 85 2.36 -2.65 12.99
C ALA A 85 1.78 -3.96 13.56
N ASP A 86 0.76 -4.53 12.90
CA ASP A 86 0.15 -5.82 13.28
C ASP A 86 1.15 -6.98 13.17
N GLY A 87 2.06 -6.93 12.19
CA GLY A 87 3.14 -7.89 12.01
C GLY A 87 4.37 -7.65 12.89
N GLU A 88 4.32 -6.73 13.85
CA GLU A 88 5.41 -6.34 14.76
C GLU A 88 6.71 -5.90 14.03
N VAL A 89 6.59 -5.44 12.78
CA VAL A 89 7.72 -4.94 11.97
C VAL A 89 8.07 -3.51 12.35
N VAL A 90 7.07 -2.72 12.75
CA VAL A 90 7.21 -1.34 13.23
C VAL A 90 6.37 -1.14 14.49
N SER A 91 6.74 -0.16 15.31
CA SER A 91 5.94 0.26 16.46
C SER A 91 4.97 1.39 16.08
N GLU A 92 3.89 1.51 16.85
CA GLU A 92 2.92 2.61 16.81
C GLU A 92 3.52 3.96 17.24
#